data_AF-A0A7K2Z1Y0-F1
#
_entry.id   AF-A0A7K2Z1Y0-F1
#
_cell.length_a   1.000
_cell.length_b   1.000
_cell.length_c   1.000
_cell.angle_alpha   90.00
_cell.angle_beta   90.00
_cell.angle_gamma   90.00
#
_symmetry.space_group_name_H-M   'P 1'
#
loop_
_entity.id
_entity.type
_entity.pdbx_description
1 polymer ?
#
loop_
_entity_poly.entity_id
_entity_poly.type
_entity_poly.pdbx_seq_one_letter_code
_entity_poly.pdbx_strand_id
1 'polypeptide(L)' 'GPVRAFGAEQWLATRIDARTGRLVDARDAADFGRLVADEVRPEAEQRAARAHLRHVLAVCARRAVHRAFAA' A
#
# COMPACT_ATOMS: atom_id res chain seq x y z
N GLY A 1 -6.25 -17.07 3.67
CA GLY A 1 -6.71 -16.69 2.32
C GLY A 1 -6.15 -15.34 1.94
N PRO A 2 -6.35 -14.85 0.70
CA PRO A 2 -5.97 -13.49 0.34
C PRO A 2 -6.70 -12.47 1.25
N VAL A 3 -6.02 -11.38 1.59
CA VAL A 3 -6.54 -10.29 2.42
C VAL A 3 -6.72 -9.05 1.53
N ARG A 4 -7.84 -8.36 1.66
CA ARG A 4 -8.13 -7.10 0.97
C ARG A 4 -7.89 -5.92 1.92
N ALA A 5 -7.13 -4.92 1.46
CA ALA A 5 -6.94 -3.65 2.18
C ALA A 5 -7.91 -2.61 1.61
N PHE A 6 -9.19 -2.77 1.90
CA PHE A 6 -10.29 -1.99 1.31
C PHE A 6 -10.21 -0.50 1.64
N GLY A 7 -9.78 -0.14 2.85
CA GLY A 7 -9.57 1.26 3.24
C GLY A 7 -8.45 1.90 2.43
N ALA A 8 -7.32 1.20 2.27
CA ALA A 8 -6.21 1.65 1.43
C ALA A 8 -6.61 1.79 -0.05
N GLU A 9 -7.44 0.87 -0.57
CA GLU A 9 -7.97 0.94 -1.94
C GLU A 9 -8.87 2.17 -2.16
N GLN A 10 -9.79 2.44 -1.23
CA GLN A 10 -10.65 3.64 -1.31
C GLN A 10 -9.82 4.91 -1.27
N TRP A 11 -8.82 4.97 -0.38
CA TRP A 11 -7.89 6.10 -0.33
C TRP A 11 -7.16 6.27 -1.66
N LEU A 12 -6.63 5.20 -2.25
CA LEU A 12 -5.88 5.24 -3.51
C LEU A 12 -6.74 5.76 -4.67
N ALA A 13 -8.01 5.36 -4.73
CA ALA A 13 -8.94 5.81 -5.76
C ALA A 13 -9.10 7.34 -5.78
N THR A 14 -8.94 8.01 -4.64
CA THR A 14 -8.99 9.49 -4.56
C THR A 14 -7.70 10.19 -5.02
N ARG A 15 -6.63 9.43 -5.28
CA ARG A 15 -5.29 9.93 -5.63
C ARG A 15 -4.90 9.68 -7.08
N ILE A 16 -5.78 9.05 -7.86
CA ILE A 16 -5.56 8.80 -9.29
C ILE A 16 -6.20 9.94 -10.08
N ASP A 17 -5.41 10.59 -10.93
CA ASP A 17 -5.91 11.55 -11.90
C ASP A 17 -6.78 10.81 -12.93
N ALA A 18 -8.06 11.18 -12.99
CA ALA A 18 -9.05 10.48 -13.82
C ALA A 18 -8.78 10.59 -15.34
N ARG A 19 -8.03 11.61 -15.78
CA ARG A 19 -7.72 11.84 -17.20
C ARG A 19 -6.53 11.01 -17.65
N THR A 20 -5.54 10.85 -16.77
CA THR A 20 -4.26 10.21 -17.10
C THR A 20 -4.13 8.79 -16.55
N GLY A 21 -4.98 8.41 -15.59
CA GLY A 21 -4.90 7.14 -14.88
C GLY A 21 -3.65 7.00 -14.02
N ARG A 22 -2.95 8.11 -13.73
CA ARG A 22 -1.69 8.13 -12.97
C ARG A 22 -1.92 8.66 -11.57
N LEU A 23 -0.98 8.37 -10.67
CA LEU A 23 -0.96 9.04 -9.36
C LEU A 23 -0.77 10.55 -9.53
N VAL A 24 -1.50 11.32 -8.71
CA VAL A 24 -1.35 12.77 -8.62
C VAL A 24 0.00 13.15 -7.99
N ASP A 25 0.45 12.41 -6.96
CA ASP A 25 1.76 12.60 -6.32
C ASP A 25 2.55 11.27 -6.25
N ALA A 26 3.84 11.30 -6.58
CA ALA A 26 4.74 10.16 -6.43
C ALA A 26 4.88 9.69 -4.97
N ARG A 27 4.64 10.58 -3.99
CA ARG A 27 4.63 10.26 -2.56
C ARG A 27 3.46 9.38 -2.16
N ASP A 28 2.34 9.44 -2.89
CA ASP A 28 1.13 8.66 -2.60
C ASP A 28 1.39 7.14 -2.66
N ALA A 29 2.37 6.70 -3.46
CA ALA A 29 2.77 5.29 -3.48
C ALA A 29 3.37 4.82 -2.15
N ALA A 30 4.12 5.67 -1.45
CA ALA A 30 4.69 5.34 -0.14
C ALA A 30 3.60 5.32 0.94
N ASP A 31 2.68 6.29 0.90
CA ASP A 31 1.55 6.37 1.83
C ASP A 31 0.58 5.19 1.64
N PHE A 32 0.31 4.80 0.39
CA PHE A 32 -0.46 3.58 0.09
C PHE A 32 0.15 2.35 0.74
N GLY A 33 1.47 2.16 0.60
CA GLY A 33 2.16 1.02 1.19
C GLY A 33 2.00 0.97 2.72
N ARG A 34 2.11 2.13 3.37
CA ARG A 34 1.88 2.26 4.81
C ARG A 34 0.45 1.88 5.20
N LEU A 35 -0.54 2.39 4.50
CA LEU A 35 -1.96 2.10 4.75
C LEU A 35 -2.28 0.61 4.60
N VAL A 36 -1.75 -0.05 3.56
CA VAL A 36 -1.93 -1.50 3.38
C VAL A 36 -1.34 -2.27 4.56
N ALA A 37 -0.12 -1.95 5.00
CA ALA A 37 0.50 -2.63 6.12
C ALA A 37 -0.23 -2.39 7.46
N ASP A 38 -0.82 -1.20 7.63
CA ASP A 38 -1.62 -0.84 8.79
C ASP A 38 -2.97 -1.56 8.82
N GLU A 39 -3.59 -1.77 7.66
CA GLU A 39 -4.89 -2.44 7.54
C GLU A 39 -4.77 -3.97 7.62
N VAL A 40 -3.76 -4.56 6.96
CA VAL A 40 -3.55 -6.02 6.93
C VAL A 40 -3.13 -6.58 8.29
N ARG A 41 -2.37 -5.80 9.09
CA ARG A 41 -1.95 -6.16 10.46
C ARG A 41 -1.40 -7.60 10.56
N PRO A 42 -0.27 -7.91 9.90
CA PRO A 42 0.25 -9.28 9.84
C PRO A 42 0.51 -9.84 11.24
N GLU A 43 0.22 -11.13 11.41
CA GLU A 43 0.41 -11.84 12.66
C GLU A 43 1.81 -12.50 12.71
N ALA A 44 2.44 -12.43 13.87
CA ALA A 44 3.68 -13.15 14.19
C ALA A 44 3.85 -13.17 15.71
N GLU A 45 4.38 -14.26 16.26
CA GLU A 45 4.65 -14.40 17.70
C GLU A 45 5.65 -13.34 18.19
N GLN A 46 6.75 -13.19 17.45
CA GLN A 46 7.81 -12.24 17.80
C GLN A 46 7.48 -10.83 17.28
N ARG A 47 7.66 -9.82 18.15
CA ARG A 47 7.44 -8.40 17.80
C ARG A 47 8.33 -7.96 16.62
N ALA A 48 9.59 -8.41 16.58
CA ALA A 48 10.51 -8.10 15.50
C ALA A 48 10.06 -8.68 14.16
N ALA A 49 9.62 -9.95 14.15
CA ALA A 49 9.06 -10.58 12.95
C ALA A 49 7.80 -9.85 12.46
N ARG A 50 6.92 -9.42 13.38
CA ARG A 50 5.73 -8.64 13.03
C ARG A 50 6.08 -7.29 12.40
N ALA A 51 7.05 -6.58 12.96
CA ALA A 51 7.54 -5.31 12.42
C ALA A 51 8.15 -5.50 11.02
N HIS A 52 8.92 -6.57 10.84
CA HIS A 52 9.49 -6.94 9.54
C HIS A 52 8.41 -7.23 8.50
N LEU A 53 7.39 -8.04 8.84
CA LEU A 53 6.27 -8.33 7.93
C LEU A 53 5.51 -7.05 7.54
N ARG A 54 5.26 -6.14 8.49
CA ARG A 54 4.65 -4.84 8.20
C ARG A 54 5.49 -4.04 7.21
N HIS A 55 6.81 -4.00 7.39
CA HIS A 55 7.72 -3.32 6.46
C HIS A 55 7.69 -3.94 5.06
N VAL A 56 7.78 -5.28 4.97
CA VAL A 56 7.73 -6.00 3.69
C VAL A 56 6.42 -5.73 2.95
N LEU A 57 5.28 -5.80 3.64
CA LEU A 57 3.97 -5.47 3.06
C LEU A 57 3.96 -4.04 2.50
N ALA A 58 4.44 -3.07 3.26
CA ALA A 58 4.47 -1.68 2.82
C ALA A 58 5.34 -1.47 1.57
N VAL A 59 6.53 -2.10 1.52
CA VAL A 59 7.42 -2.04 0.36
C VAL A 59 6.80 -2.70 -0.86
N CYS A 60 6.20 -3.88 -0.71
CA CYS A 60 5.54 -4.61 -1.79
C CYS A 60 4.37 -3.82 -2.37
N ALA A 61 3.48 -3.31 -1.51
CA ALA A 61 2.32 -2.51 -1.91
C ALA A 61 2.75 -1.21 -2.63
N ARG A 62 3.75 -0.49 -2.09
CA ARG A 62 4.34 0.69 -2.75
C ARG A 62 4.84 0.36 -4.16
N ARG A 63 5.60 -0.73 -4.29
CA ARG A 63 6.16 -1.16 -5.59
C ARG A 63 5.06 -1.56 -6.58
N ALA A 64 4.02 -2.25 -6.10
CA ALA A 64 2.90 -2.64 -6.93
C ALA A 64 2.15 -1.43 -7.49
N VAL A 65 1.79 -0.46 -6.62
CA VAL A 65 1.10 0.76 -7.04
C VAL A 65 1.97 1.63 -7.94
N HIS A 66 3.26 1.78 -7.62
CA HIS A 66 4.17 2.51 -8.50
C HIS A 66 4.27 1.87 -9.89
N ARG A 67 4.30 0.54 -10.00
CA ARG A 67 4.30 -0.14 -11.31
C ARG A 67 3.00 0.05 -12.07
N ALA A 68 1.88 0.12 -11.38
CA ALA A 68 0.56 0.24 -11.99
C ALA A 68 0.22 1.68 -12.43
N PHE A 69 0.67 2.69 -11.68
CA PHE A 69 0.15 4.05 -11.79
C PHE A 69 1.23 5.15 -11.86
N ALA A 70 2.52 4.82 -11.95
CA ALA A 70 3.55 5.84 -12.11
C ALA A 70 3.46 6.55 -13.46
N ALA A 71 3.92 7.81 -13.45
CA ALA A 71 4.02 8.67 -14.62
C ALA A 71 5.19 8.30 -15.54
#